data_AF-T1BCJ7-F1
#
_entry.id   AF-T1BCJ7-F1
#
_cell.length_a   1.000
_cell.length_b   1.000
_cell.length_c   1.000
_cell.angle_alpha   90.00
_cell.angle_beta   90.00
_cell.angle_gamma   90.00
#
_symmetry.space_group_name_H-M   'P 1'
#
loop_
_entity.id
_entity.type
_entity.pdbx_description
1 polymer ?
#
loop_
_entity_poly.entity_id
_entity_poly.type
_entity_poly.pdbx_seq_one_letter_code
_entity_poly.pdbx_strand_id
1 'polypeptide(L)'
;YGFAGSRVDGTDPVAVFCAVQEAREALLKGDGPRLLESVFYRMTPHSSSDDPTRYQPPTWSEEARAHDPLERLEAMLEHLGVMRANVRDLLREEIETEIRRAIQATEPLPPPGPESLFEDTFQDPFPPLTEERDRFDTEQGGHFP
;
A
#
# COMPACT_ATOMS: atom_id res chain seq x y z
N TYR A 1 -7.55 -8.51 -24.31
CA TYR A 1 -7.92 -7.10 -24.07
C TYR A 1 -7.47 -6.13 -25.17
N GLY A 2 -6.58 -6.49 -26.10
CA GLY A 2 -6.24 -5.64 -27.26
C GLY A 2 -5.33 -4.44 -26.97
N PHE A 3 -5.00 -4.19 -25.70
CA PHE A 3 -4.01 -3.20 -25.31
C PHE A 3 -2.58 -3.77 -25.24
N ALA A 4 -1.59 -2.89 -25.37
CA ALA A 4 -0.18 -3.27 -25.27
C ALA A 4 0.19 -3.62 -23.83
N GLY A 5 1.00 -4.68 -23.67
CA GLY A 5 1.54 -5.13 -22.40
C GLY A 5 3.06 -5.14 -22.40
N SER A 6 3.68 -4.80 -21.27
CA SER A 6 5.11 -4.93 -21.04
C SER A 6 5.38 -5.54 -19.67
N ARG A 7 6.53 -6.19 -19.54
CA ARG A 7 7.04 -6.77 -18.30
C ARG A 7 8.29 -6.01 -17.89
N VAL A 8 8.40 -5.68 -16.62
CA VAL A 8 9.53 -4.95 -16.04
C VAL A 8 10.08 -5.72 -14.84
N ASP A 9 11.39 -5.62 -14.62
CA ASP A 9 12.00 -6.08 -13.38
C ASP A 9 11.49 -5.19 -12.23
N GLY A 10 10.67 -5.76 -11.36
CA GLY A 10 10.08 -5.06 -10.24
C GLY A 10 11.07 -4.77 -9.11
N THR A 11 12.27 -5.34 -9.16
CA THR A 11 13.35 -5.07 -8.22
C THR A 11 14.27 -3.93 -8.70
N ASP A 12 13.98 -3.32 -9.85
CA ASP A 12 14.66 -2.12 -10.36
C ASP A 12 13.70 -0.91 -10.30
N PRO A 13 13.80 -0.05 -9.27
CA PRO A 13 12.93 1.12 -9.14
C PRO A 13 13.01 2.10 -10.32
N VAL A 14 14.17 2.21 -10.98
CA VAL A 14 14.34 3.11 -12.13
C VAL A 14 13.64 2.52 -13.35
N ALA A 15 13.78 1.21 -13.59
CA ALA A 15 13.08 0.55 -14.68
C ALA A 15 11.56 0.64 -14.51
N VAL A 16 11.05 0.41 -13.29
CA VAL A 16 9.63 0.56 -12.97
C VAL A 16 9.16 1.99 -13.21
N PHE A 17 9.91 2.99 -12.73
CA PHE A 17 9.58 4.41 -12.94
C PHE A 17 9.49 4.76 -14.44
N CYS A 18 10.51 4.39 -15.23
CA CYS A 18 10.53 4.64 -16.67
C CYS A 18 9.34 3.97 -17.38
N ALA A 19 9.07 2.70 -17.06
CA ALA A 19 7.98 1.95 -17.68
C ALA A 19 6.60 2.57 -17.37
N VAL A 20 6.39 3.03 -16.13
CA VAL A 20 5.17 3.75 -15.72
C VAL A 20 5.07 5.11 -16.44
N GLN A 21 6.17 5.85 -16.56
CA GLN A 21 6.20 7.14 -17.25
C GLN A 21 5.84 6.99 -18.73
N GLU A 22 6.42 6.01 -19.43
CA GLU A 22 6.09 5.71 -20.82
C GLU A 22 4.61 5.32 -21.00
N ALA A 23 4.08 4.47 -20.11
CA ALA A 23 2.67 4.08 -20.15
C ALA A 23 1.75 5.28 -19.91
N ARG A 24 2.10 6.16 -18.96
CA ARG A 24 1.37 7.40 -18.68
C ARG A 24 1.38 8.34 -19.89
N GLU A 25 2.52 8.52 -20.55
CA GLU A 25 2.62 9.37 -21.73
C GLU A 25 1.74 8.86 -22.88
N ALA A 26 1.74 7.54 -23.12
CA ALA A 26 0.89 6.92 -24.14
C ALA A 26 -0.61 7.13 -23.81
N LEU A 27 -1.00 6.93 -22.55
CA LEU A 27 -2.36 7.17 -22.07
C LEU A 27 -2.80 8.62 -22.32
N LEU A 28 -1.95 9.60 -21.99
CA LEU A 28 -2.25 11.02 -22.19
C LEU A 28 -2.32 11.43 -23.67
N LYS A 29 -1.64 10.71 -24.56
CA LYS A 29 -1.71 10.91 -26.02
C LYS A 29 -2.96 10.27 -26.65
N GLY A 30 -3.71 9.47 -25.89
CA GLY A 30 -4.89 8.77 -26.39
C GLY A 30 -4.60 7.41 -27.03
N ASP A 31 -3.41 6.84 -26.82
CA ASP A 31 -3.01 5.53 -27.38
C ASP A 31 -3.71 4.34 -26.69
N GLY A 32 -4.59 4.63 -25.73
CA GLY A 32 -5.34 3.64 -24.96
C GLY A 32 -4.59 3.10 -23.74
N PRO A 33 -5.21 2.15 -23.02
CA PRO A 33 -4.64 1.56 -21.81
C PRO A 33 -3.37 0.74 -22.11
N ARG A 34 -2.59 0.50 -21.06
CA ARG A 34 -1.37 -0.31 -21.07
C ARG A 34 -1.39 -1.27 -19.88
N LEU A 35 -0.86 -2.48 -20.06
CA LEU A 35 -0.60 -3.42 -18.98
C LEU A 35 0.89 -3.43 -18.65
N LEU A 36 1.22 -3.23 -17.38
CA LEU A 36 2.59 -3.32 -16.87
C LEU A 36 2.64 -4.44 -15.84
N GLU A 37 3.39 -5.50 -16.14
CA GLU A 37 3.72 -6.57 -15.21
C GLU A 37 5.04 -6.24 -14.51
N SER A 38 4.98 -5.79 -13.25
CA SER A 38 6.16 -5.60 -12.40
C SER A 38 6.48 -6.89 -11.66
N VAL A 39 7.61 -7.51 -11.97
CA VAL A 39 7.96 -8.83 -11.44
C VAL A 39 8.91 -8.72 -10.27
N PHE A 40 8.44 -9.10 -9.09
CA PHE A 40 9.22 -9.17 -7.86
C PHE A 40 8.65 -10.25 -6.93
N TYR A 41 9.37 -10.52 -5.84
CA TYR A 41 8.99 -11.52 -4.86
C TYR A 41 8.54 -10.87 -3.55
N ARG A 42 7.46 -11.38 -2.94
CA ARG A 42 7.00 -10.95 -1.62
C ARG A 42 7.77 -11.69 -0.53
N MET A 43 8.75 -11.02 0.07
CA MET A 43 9.61 -11.60 1.11
C MET A 43 8.92 -11.86 2.44
N THR A 44 7.80 -11.18 2.70
CA THR A 44 7.01 -11.30 3.93
C THR A 44 5.83 -12.27 3.76
N PRO A 45 5.23 -12.76 4.87
CA PRO A 45 3.97 -13.49 4.83
C PRO A 45 2.85 -12.75 4.07
N HIS A 46 1.80 -13.48 3.69
CA HIS A 46 0.65 -12.86 3.01
C HIS A 46 -0.07 -11.84 3.88
N SER A 47 -0.15 -12.13 5.17
CA SER A 47 -0.73 -11.28 6.19
C SER A 47 -0.17 -11.70 7.55
N SER A 48 -0.56 -10.99 8.62
CA SER A 48 -0.22 -11.36 10.00
C SER A 48 -0.83 -12.71 10.44
N SER A 49 -1.83 -13.22 9.72
CA SER A 49 -2.48 -14.51 10.01
C SER A 49 -1.95 -15.66 9.14
N ASP A 50 -0.95 -15.41 8.31
CA ASP A 50 -0.41 -16.37 7.35
C ASP A 50 0.95 -16.94 7.78
N ASP A 51 1.21 -18.19 7.41
CA ASP A 51 2.49 -18.87 7.64
C ASP A 51 3.07 -19.39 6.31
N PRO A 52 4.05 -18.68 5.72
CA PRO A 52 4.61 -19.05 4.43
C PRO A 52 5.42 -20.35 4.48
N THR A 53 5.90 -20.78 5.65
CA THR A 53 6.71 -22.01 5.77
C THR A 53 5.93 -23.27 5.36
N ARG A 54 4.61 -23.18 5.32
CA ARG A 54 3.70 -24.26 4.91
C ARG A 54 3.66 -24.48 3.40
N TYR A 55 4.02 -23.47 2.60
CA TYR A 55 3.81 -23.50 1.14
C TYR A 55 4.93 -22.86 0.33
N GLN A 56 5.95 -22.28 0.97
CA GLN A 56 7.12 -21.69 0.31
C GLN A 56 8.43 -22.25 0.89
N PRO A 57 9.37 -22.64 0.02
CA PRO A 57 10.74 -22.92 0.43
C PRO A 57 11.41 -21.66 1.01
N PRO A 58 12.20 -21.76 2.09
CA PRO A 58 12.90 -20.61 2.66
C PRO A 58 13.90 -19.98 1.67
N THR A 59 14.43 -20.79 0.74
CA THR A 59 15.41 -20.37 -0.28
C THR A 59 14.86 -19.27 -1.20
N TRP A 60 13.55 -19.24 -1.47
CA TRP A 60 12.96 -18.21 -2.33
C TRP A 60 13.06 -16.82 -1.72
N SER A 61 12.81 -16.71 -0.41
CA SER A 61 12.94 -15.45 0.32
C SER A 61 14.41 -15.04 0.46
N GLU A 62 15.34 -16.00 0.57
CA GLU A 62 16.78 -15.73 0.59
C GLU A 62 17.28 -15.20 -0.77
N GLU A 63 16.88 -15.84 -1.87
CA GLU A 63 17.18 -15.40 -3.23
C GLU A 63 16.60 -14.01 -3.51
N ALA A 64 15.38 -13.74 -3.04
CA ALA A 64 14.77 -12.42 -3.18
C ALA A 64 15.51 -11.33 -2.41
N ARG A 65 16.00 -11.61 -1.19
CA ARG A 65 16.81 -10.66 -0.42
C ARG A 65 18.13 -10.31 -1.11
N ALA A 66 18.73 -11.24 -1.85
CA ALA A 66 19.92 -10.96 -2.64
C ALA A 66 19.66 -9.97 -3.80
N HIS A 67 18.38 -9.77 -4.17
CA HIS A 67 17.93 -8.83 -5.19
C HIS A 67 17.05 -7.72 -4.57
N ASP A 68 17.34 -7.30 -3.34
CA ASP A 68 16.56 -6.25 -2.68
C ASP A 68 16.64 -4.93 -3.48
N PRO A 69 15.50 -4.35 -3.91
CA PRO A 69 15.47 -3.10 -4.67
C PRO A 69 16.10 -1.91 -3.93
N LEU A 70 16.06 -1.90 -2.59
CA LEU A 70 16.65 -0.82 -1.79
C LEU A 70 18.17 -0.86 -1.85
N GLU A 71 18.77 -2.04 -1.67
CA GLU A 71 20.22 -2.22 -1.73
C GLU A 71 20.74 -1.93 -3.16
N ARG A 72 20.00 -2.37 -4.20
CA ARG A 72 20.31 -2.03 -5.60
C ARG A 72 20.29 -0.52 -5.84
N LEU A 73 19.26 0.17 -5.37
CA LEU A 73 19.10 1.61 -5.55
C LEU A 73 20.19 2.38 -4.79
N GLU A 74 20.48 1.99 -3.56
CA GLU A 74 21.53 2.59 -2.74
C GLU A 74 22.89 2.50 -3.43
N ALA A 75 23.29 1.31 -3.86
CA ALA A 75 24.56 1.10 -4.59
C ALA A 75 24.64 1.94 -5.88
N MET A 76 23.54 2.08 -6.61
CA MET A 76 23.48 2.94 -7.80
C MET A 76 23.70 4.42 -7.44
N LEU A 77 23.03 4.92 -6.40
CA LEU A 77 23.13 6.32 -5.96
C LEU A 77 24.52 6.65 -5.39
N GLU A 78 25.15 5.71 -4.70
CA GLU A 78 26.55 5.82 -4.26
C GLU A 78 27.50 5.88 -5.46
N HIS A 79 27.33 4.99 -6.44
CA HIS A 79 28.15 4.98 -7.65
C HIS A 79 28.03 6.30 -8.44
N LEU A 80 26.84 6.90 -8.47
CA LEU A 80 26.59 8.20 -9.10
C LEU A 80 27.08 9.40 -8.27
N GLY A 81 27.59 9.18 -7.05
CA GLY A 81 28.08 10.22 -6.16
C GLY A 81 26.98 11.14 -5.60
N VAL A 82 25.71 10.72 -5.70
CA VAL A 82 24.56 11.50 -5.18
C VAL A 82 24.19 11.10 -3.76
N MET A 83 24.52 9.87 -3.34
CA MET A 83 24.35 9.42 -1.96
C MET A 83 25.48 9.96 -1.08
N ARG A 84 25.14 10.64 0.03
CA ARG A 84 26.11 11.06 1.04
C ARG A 84 26.19 10.02 2.16
N ALA A 85 27.36 9.91 2.79
CA ALA A 85 27.51 9.13 4.02
C ALA A 85 26.53 9.65 5.07
N ASN A 86 25.71 8.76 5.65
CA ASN A 86 24.64 8.97 6.65
C ASN A 86 23.20 9.21 6.14
N VAL A 87 22.96 9.37 4.83
CA VAL A 87 21.60 9.68 4.33
C VAL A 87 20.59 8.59 4.69
N ARG A 88 20.99 7.32 4.62
CA ARG A 88 20.15 6.18 5.00
C ARG A 88 19.68 6.25 6.46
N ASP A 89 20.59 6.59 7.37
CA ASP A 89 20.29 6.65 8.80
C ASP A 89 19.40 7.85 9.12
N LEU A 90 19.65 9.00 8.50
CA LEU A 90 18.81 10.19 8.64
C LEU A 90 17.39 9.94 8.14
N LEU A 91 17.24 9.34 6.95
CA LEU A 91 15.93 8.97 6.40
C LEU A 91 15.20 7.98 7.31
N ARG A 92 15.93 7.00 7.88
CA ARG A 92 15.34 6.05 8.83
C ARG A 92 14.79 6.76 10.06
N GLU A 93 15.57 7.65 10.67
CA GLU A 93 15.15 8.40 11.85
C GLU A 93 13.95 9.32 11.56
N GLU A 94 13.95 9.98 10.40
CA GLU A 94 12.84 10.81 9.94
C GLU A 94 11.56 9.98 9.76
N ILE A 95 11.64 8.85 9.04
CA ILE A 95 10.50 7.94 8.81
C ILE A 95 9.99 7.35 10.13
N GLU A 96 10.87 6.91 11.03
CA GLU A 96 10.47 6.39 12.35
C GLU A 96 9.80 7.46 13.21
N THR A 97 10.22 8.72 13.09
CA THR A 97 9.59 9.84 13.77
C THR A 97 8.22 10.15 13.18
N GLU A 98 8.07 10.10 11.86
CA GLU A 98 6.78 10.27 11.18
C GLU A 98 5.79 9.18 11.57
N ILE A 99 6.20 7.91 11.54
CA ILE A 99 5.37 6.77 11.97
C ILE A 99 4.92 6.93 13.42
N ARG A 100 5.83 7.29 14.34
CA ARG A 100 5.48 7.52 15.75
C ARG A 100 4.47 8.65 15.92
N ARG A 101 4.63 9.76 15.19
CA ARG A 101 3.67 10.87 15.22
C ARG A 101 2.30 10.46 14.70
N ALA A 102 2.25 9.69 13.61
CA ALA A 102 1.00 9.18 13.07
C ALA A 102 0.28 8.30 14.10
N ILE A 103 0.99 7.36 14.74
CA ILE A 103 0.44 6.50 15.79
C ILE A 103 -0.09 7.34 16.95
N GLN A 104 0.71 8.28 17.49
CA GLN A 104 0.31 9.14 18.61
C GLN A 104 -0.90 10.01 18.31
N ALA A 105 -1.07 10.44 17.04
CA ALA A 105 -2.24 11.20 16.62
C ALA A 105 -3.49 10.32 16.49
N THR A 106 -3.35 9.05 16.11
CA THR A 106 -4.46 8.13 15.86
C THR A 106 -4.90 7.31 17.08
N GLU A 107 -3.97 6.94 17.97
CA GLU A 107 -4.23 6.08 19.13
C GLU A 107 -5.29 6.64 20.11
N PRO A 108 -5.36 7.95 20.40
CA PRO A 108 -6.40 8.49 21.29
C PRO A 108 -7.74 8.72 20.60
N LEU A 109 -7.85 8.51 19.27
CA LEU A 109 -9.12 8.66 18.57
C LEU A 109 -10.11 7.61 19.10
N PRO A 110 -11.35 8.00 19.43
CA PRO A 110 -12.34 7.02 19.85
C PRO A 110 -12.62 6.05 18.69
N PRO A 111 -13.03 4.81 18.98
CA PRO A 111 -13.59 3.94 17.95
C PRO A 111 -14.79 4.64 17.29
N PRO A 112 -15.09 4.31 16.02
CA PRO A 112 -16.32 4.82 15.39
C PRO A 112 -17.51 4.40 16.24
N GLY A 113 -18.48 5.30 16.42
CA GLY A 113 -19.69 4.99 17.16
C GLY A 113 -20.55 3.97 16.40
N PRO A 114 -21.49 3.28 17.07
CA PRO A 114 -22.33 2.27 16.44
C PRO A 114 -23.18 2.80 15.28
N GLU A 115 -23.45 4.11 15.23
CA GLU A 115 -24.17 4.79 14.15
C GLU A 115 -23.48 4.64 12.79
N SER A 116 -22.15 4.54 12.79
CA SER A 116 -21.34 4.36 11.58
C SER A 116 -21.69 3.09 10.80
N LEU A 117 -22.34 2.10 11.43
CA LEU A 117 -22.84 0.90 10.76
C LEU A 117 -23.91 1.21 9.70
N PHE A 118 -24.58 2.35 9.82
CA PHE A 118 -25.71 2.75 8.97
C PHE A 118 -25.38 3.91 8.02
N GLU A 119 -24.14 4.40 8.05
CA GLU A 119 -23.65 5.48 7.21
C GLU A 119 -23.01 4.93 5.92
N ASP A 120 -22.72 5.81 4.96
CA ASP A 120 -21.99 5.53 3.69
C ASP A 120 -22.52 4.41 2.77
N THR A 121 -23.66 3.80 3.07
CA THR A 121 -24.27 2.77 2.22
C THR A 121 -25.05 3.37 1.05
N PHE A 122 -25.78 4.46 1.29
CA PHE A 122 -26.51 5.22 0.28
C PHE A 122 -26.20 6.71 0.43
N GLN A 123 -26.18 7.44 -0.69
CA GLN A 123 -25.99 8.89 -0.67
C GLN A 123 -27.18 9.60 -0.01
N ASP A 124 -28.40 9.17 -0.37
CA ASP A 124 -29.64 9.74 0.15
C ASP A 124 -30.20 8.81 1.25
N PRO A 125 -31.00 9.35 2.20
CA PRO A 125 -31.68 8.54 3.20
C PRO A 125 -32.46 7.39 2.56
N PHE A 126 -32.11 6.16 2.95
CA PHE A 126 -32.80 4.95 2.54
C PHE A 126 -33.67 4.48 3.71
N PRO A 127 -35.01 4.61 3.62
CA PRO A 127 -35.89 4.40 4.78
C PRO A 127 -35.69 3.08 5.52
N PRO A 128 -35.49 1.92 4.86
CA PRO A 128 -35.23 0.67 5.57
C PRO A 128 -33.95 0.71 6.45
N LEU A 129 -32.88 1.36 5.97
CA LEU A 129 -31.64 1.50 6.74
C LEU A 129 -31.79 2.49 7.89
N THR A 130 -32.55 3.57 7.68
CA THR A 130 -32.90 4.52 8.74
C THR A 130 -33.76 3.87 9.83
N GLU A 131 -34.74 3.05 9.45
CA GLU A 131 -35.57 2.29 10.39
C GLU A 131 -34.78 1.23 11.16
N GLU A 132 -33.77 0.60 10.54
CA GLU A 132 -32.85 -0.32 11.21
C GLU A 132 -31.95 0.40 12.22
N ARG A 133 -31.40 1.56 11.85
CA ARG A 133 -30.63 2.42 12.76
C ARG A 133 -31.46 2.82 13.97
N ASP A 134 -32.67 3.32 13.74
CA ASP A 134 -33.54 3.80 14.82
C ASP A 134 -33.95 2.66 15.76
N ARG A 135 -34.21 1.46 15.23
CA ARG A 135 -34.42 0.25 16.05
C ARG A 135 -33.18 -0.13 16.86
N PHE A 136 -32.01 -0.14 16.23
CA PHE A 136 -30.75 -0.47 16.89
C PHE A 136 -30.47 0.45 18.09
N ASP A 137 -30.76 1.76 17.95
CA ASP A 137 -30.64 2.73 19.05
C ASP A 137 -31.53 2.33 20.24
N THR A 138 -32.81 2.08 19.96
CA THR A 138 -33.81 1.76 21.00
C THR A 138 -33.58 0.42 21.70
N GLU A 139 -33.09 -0.61 20.99
CA GLU A 139 -32.90 -1.96 21.52
C GLU A 139 -31.63 -2.10 22.36
N GLN A 140 -30.57 -1.35 22.05
CA GLN A 140 -29.31 -1.39 22.79
C GLN A 140 -29.27 -0.41 23.98
N GLY A 141 -30.36 0.33 24.24
CA GLY A 141 -30.41 1.35 25.29
C GLY A 141 -29.48 2.55 25.03
N GLY A 142 -29.05 2.72 23.78
CA GLY A 142 -28.29 3.87 23.31
C GLY A 142 -29.23 5.03 23.06
N HIS A 143 -28.76 6.24 23.34
CA HIS A 143 -29.28 7.41 22.67
C HIS A 143 -28.14 7.83 21.77
N PHE A 144 -28.27 7.66 20.46
CA PHE A 144 -27.37 8.31 19.52
C PHE A 144 -27.43 9.83 19.82
N PRO A 145 -26.27 10.51 19.99
CA PRO A 145 -26.24 11.93 20.32
C PRO A 145 -26.85 12.82 19.22
#